data_AF-A0A3N5SS79-F1
#
_entry.id   AF-A0A3N5SS79-F1
#
_cell.length_a   1.000
_cell.length_b   1.000
_cell.length_c   1.000
_cell.angle_alpha   90.00
_cell.angle_beta   90.00
_cell.angle_gamma   90.00
#
_symmetry.space_group_name_H-M   'P 1'
#
loop_
_entity.id
_entity.type
_entity.pdbx_description
1 polymer ?
#
loop_
_entity_poly.entity_id
_entity_poly.type
_entity_poly.pdbx_seq_one_letter_code
_entity_poly.pdbx_strand_id
1 'polypeptide(L)'
;MIKRQWRSWTARLTAPLTALLAVLIALAGCSFSGGTAAPDATYHSPQQRDLDVVLAEAQVSQAAALALWDRVIFGEVVSCQESIPVPEPVQRSGQDSQSYPNPGAVEDRLNAAIQLLHNSADLWNIECNDDRPFVPLSMAREGRAAALAASGPLSEAAALMNEP
;
A
#
# COMPACT_ATOMS: atom_id res chain seq x y z
N MET A 1 -5.49 -31.63 -24.84
CA MET A 1 -5.82 -30.78 -26.00
C MET A 1 -7.31 -30.42 -25.97
N ILE A 2 -7.68 -29.25 -25.46
CA ILE A 2 -9.01 -28.64 -25.63
C ILE A 2 -8.80 -27.13 -25.81
N LYS A 3 -9.27 -26.60 -26.95
CA LYS A 3 -9.12 -25.22 -27.42
C LYS A 3 -9.91 -24.25 -26.53
N ARG A 4 -9.27 -23.19 -26.00
CA ARG A 4 -9.96 -22.00 -25.48
C ARG A 4 -9.71 -20.85 -26.44
N GLN A 5 -10.78 -20.34 -27.07
CA GLN A 5 -10.74 -19.13 -27.88
C GLN A 5 -11.68 -18.05 -27.32
N TRP A 6 -11.07 -16.90 -27.01
CA TRP A 6 -11.43 -15.52 -27.36
C TRP A 6 -12.88 -15.03 -27.25
N ARG A 7 -13.09 -14.01 -26.40
CA ARG A 7 -13.98 -12.88 -26.70
C ARG A 7 -13.39 -11.55 -26.19
N SER A 8 -12.80 -10.81 -27.11
CA SER A 8 -12.44 -9.40 -27.01
C SER A 8 -13.70 -8.53 -27.16
N TRP A 9 -13.98 -7.67 -26.19
CA TRP A 9 -15.02 -6.64 -26.32
C TRP A 9 -14.39 -5.32 -26.76
N THR A 10 -14.59 -4.98 -28.02
CA THR A 10 -14.40 -3.64 -28.57
C THR A 10 -15.63 -2.79 -28.27
N ALA A 11 -15.47 -1.70 -27.52
CA ALA A 11 -16.43 -0.61 -27.50
C ALA A 11 -15.74 0.65 -28.03
N ARG A 12 -15.99 0.94 -29.32
CA ARG A 12 -15.77 2.24 -29.94
C ARG A 12 -17.00 3.11 -29.63
N LEU A 13 -16.80 4.26 -29.01
CA LEU A 13 -17.73 5.38 -29.12
C LEU A 13 -16.94 6.62 -29.51
N THR A 14 -17.32 7.15 -30.67
CA THR A 14 -16.75 8.29 -31.38
C THR A 14 -17.37 9.62 -30.90
N ALA A 15 -16.55 10.67 -30.97
CA ALA A 15 -16.73 12.09 -30.58
C ALA A 15 -17.97 12.79 -31.20
N PRO A 16 -18.31 14.06 -30.81
CA PRO A 16 -17.57 15.23 -31.33
C PRO A 16 -17.41 16.47 -30.39
N LEU A 17 -16.46 17.32 -30.81
CA LEU A 17 -16.19 18.70 -30.41
C LEU A 17 -17.44 19.58 -30.21
N THR A 18 -17.43 20.51 -29.25
CA THR A 18 -17.60 21.95 -29.52
C THR A 18 -17.35 22.82 -28.28
N ALA A 19 -16.87 24.02 -28.56
CA ALA A 19 -16.29 24.98 -27.65
C ALA A 19 -17.32 25.79 -26.85
N LEU A 20 -16.98 26.08 -25.59
CA LEU A 20 -17.49 27.18 -24.76
C LEU A 20 -16.49 27.31 -23.62
N LEU A 21 -15.99 28.46 -23.18
CA LEU A 21 -15.98 29.82 -23.66
C LEU A 21 -15.01 30.51 -22.68
N ALA A 22 -14.05 31.26 -23.20
CA ALA A 22 -13.14 32.07 -22.39
C ALA A 22 -13.92 33.13 -21.61
N VAL A 23 -13.85 33.13 -20.28
CA VAL A 23 -14.31 34.26 -19.45
C VAL A 23 -13.47 34.35 -18.16
N LEU A 24 -12.80 35.50 -18.02
CA LEU A 24 -12.23 36.10 -16.80
C LEU A 24 -10.79 35.74 -16.38
N ILE A 25 -9.84 36.22 -17.19
CA ILE A 25 -8.61 36.81 -16.66
C ILE A 25 -9.00 38.19 -16.08
N ALA A 26 -9.05 38.30 -14.75
CA ALA A 26 -9.26 39.55 -14.05
C ALA A 26 -8.11 39.81 -13.07
N LEU A 27 -7.28 40.78 -13.46
CA LEU A 27 -6.77 41.89 -12.66
C LEU A 27 -6.05 41.56 -11.33
N ALA A 28 -4.73 41.79 -11.36
CA ALA A 28 -4.02 42.69 -10.46
C ALA A 28 -4.56 42.77 -9.00
N GLY A 29 -3.94 41.96 -8.14
CA GLY A 29 -3.94 42.16 -6.69
C GLY A 29 -2.50 42.04 -6.17
N CYS A 30 -1.69 43.08 -6.36
CA CYS A 30 -0.52 43.29 -5.52
C CYS A 30 -1.01 43.71 -4.13
N SER A 31 -0.93 42.82 -3.13
CA SER A 31 -0.71 43.15 -1.72
C SER A 31 -0.65 41.87 -0.88
N PHE A 32 0.56 41.40 -0.57
CA PHE A 32 0.85 40.85 0.76
C PHE A 32 2.36 40.97 1.06
N SER A 33 2.74 42.11 1.61
CA SER A 33 3.88 42.16 2.55
C SER A 33 3.32 41.78 3.91
N GLY A 34 3.61 40.54 4.33
CA GLY A 34 3.31 40.02 5.65
C GLY A 34 4.05 38.70 5.78
N GLY A 35 5.04 38.66 6.68
CA GLY A 35 6.00 37.57 6.78
C GLY A 35 5.34 36.20 6.85
N THR A 36 5.55 35.40 5.82
CA THR A 36 5.54 33.95 5.95
C THR A 36 6.99 33.59 6.16
N ALA A 37 7.35 33.16 7.37
CA ALA A 37 8.43 32.20 7.50
C ALA A 37 8.25 31.20 6.36
N ALA A 38 9.31 30.98 5.57
CA ALA A 38 9.28 29.86 4.65
C ALA A 38 8.74 28.67 5.45
N PRO A 39 7.74 27.91 4.96
CA PRO A 39 7.39 26.67 5.63
C PRO A 39 8.72 25.96 5.81
N ASP A 40 9.10 25.67 7.07
CA ASP A 40 10.23 24.82 7.35
C ASP A 40 9.97 23.59 6.50
N ALA A 41 10.67 23.49 5.38
CA ALA A 41 10.59 22.32 4.54
C ALA A 41 11.24 21.27 5.41
N THR A 42 10.42 20.53 6.17
CA THR A 42 10.86 19.48 7.08
C THR A 42 11.78 18.60 6.25
N TYR A 43 13.08 18.79 6.43
CA TYR A 43 14.06 18.18 5.57
C TYR A 43 14.16 16.74 6.04
N HIS A 44 13.37 15.88 5.42
CA HIS A 44 13.42 14.46 5.70
C HIS A 44 14.82 13.98 5.30
N SER A 45 15.54 13.44 6.27
CA SER A 45 16.76 12.71 6.03
C SER A 45 16.48 11.59 5.01
N PRO A 46 17.46 11.16 4.20
CA PRO A 46 17.26 10.06 3.26
C PRO A 46 16.63 8.82 3.90
N GLN A 47 17.07 8.48 5.13
CA GLN A 47 16.53 7.37 5.91
C GLN A 47 15.05 7.53 6.27
N GLN A 48 14.60 8.73 6.64
CA GLN A 48 13.16 8.97 6.88
C GLN A 48 12.35 8.73 5.61
N ARG A 49 12.84 9.16 4.44
CA ARG A 49 12.15 8.90 3.17
C ARG A 49 12.08 7.41 2.84
N ASP A 50 13.15 6.67 3.10
CA ASP A 50 13.17 5.22 2.88
C ASP A 50 12.15 4.52 3.78
N LEU A 51 12.06 4.92 5.06
CA LEU A 51 11.04 4.42 5.98
C LEU A 51 9.61 4.82 5.56
N ASP A 52 9.42 6.04 5.04
CA ASP A 52 8.12 6.52 4.54
C ASP A 52 7.66 5.68 3.34
N VAL A 53 8.60 5.35 2.44
CA VAL A 53 8.35 4.48 1.28
C VAL A 53 7.95 3.09 1.74
N VAL A 54 8.70 2.47 2.65
CA VAL A 54 8.38 1.13 3.16
C VAL A 54 7.05 1.11 3.92
N LEU A 55 6.75 2.15 4.71
CA LEU A 55 5.45 2.28 5.37
C LEU A 55 4.31 2.32 4.35
N ALA A 56 4.45 3.12 3.30
CA ALA A 56 3.44 3.22 2.23
C ALA A 56 3.28 1.89 1.47
N GLU A 57 4.38 1.21 1.16
CA GLU A 57 4.36 -0.11 0.53
C GLU A 57 3.64 -1.13 1.41
N ALA A 58 3.96 -1.21 2.70
CA ALA A 58 3.32 -2.15 3.63
C ALA A 58 1.81 -1.86 3.81
N GLN A 59 1.39 -0.59 3.78
CA GLN A 59 -0.03 -0.22 3.78
C GLN A 59 -0.75 -0.69 2.51
N VAL A 60 -0.11 -0.56 1.35
CA VAL A 60 -0.63 -1.09 0.08
C VAL A 60 -0.72 -2.62 0.13
N SER A 61 0.30 -3.31 0.65
CA SER A 61 0.28 -4.76 0.83
C SER A 61 -0.86 -5.21 1.75
N GLN A 62 -1.10 -4.51 2.86
CA GLN A 62 -2.21 -4.80 3.76
C GLN A 62 -3.55 -4.69 3.03
N ALA A 63 -3.77 -3.58 2.32
CA ALA A 63 -5.01 -3.37 1.58
C ALA A 63 -5.23 -4.45 0.53
N ALA A 64 -4.17 -4.82 -0.21
CA ALA A 64 -4.21 -5.89 -1.20
C ALA A 64 -4.53 -7.26 -0.57
N ALA A 65 -3.90 -7.59 0.56
CA ALA A 65 -4.16 -8.83 1.28
C ALA A 65 -5.60 -8.92 1.79
N LEU A 66 -6.10 -7.85 2.42
CA LEU A 66 -7.48 -7.79 2.90
C LEU A 66 -8.48 -7.93 1.75
N ALA A 67 -8.26 -7.22 0.64
CA ALA A 67 -9.12 -7.30 -0.53
C ALA A 67 -9.12 -8.70 -1.16
N LEU A 68 -7.96 -9.35 -1.25
CA LEU A 68 -7.84 -10.72 -1.75
C LEU A 68 -8.63 -11.68 -0.87
N TRP A 69 -8.40 -11.67 0.44
CA TRP A 69 -9.06 -12.60 1.34
C TRP A 69 -10.57 -12.33 1.47
N ASP A 70 -11.01 -11.07 1.42
CA ASP A 70 -12.43 -10.73 1.40
C ASP A 70 -13.12 -11.33 0.17
N ARG A 71 -12.54 -11.20 -1.03
CA ARG A 71 -13.08 -11.82 -2.24
C ARG A 71 -13.22 -13.34 -2.10
N VAL A 72 -12.21 -14.01 -1.55
CA VAL A 72 -12.27 -15.46 -1.26
C VAL A 72 -13.39 -15.78 -0.26
N ILE A 73 -13.53 -15.00 0.82
CA ILE A 73 -14.58 -15.18 1.84
C ILE A 73 -15.97 -15.00 1.24
N PHE A 74 -16.16 -14.06 0.32
CA PHE A 74 -17.41 -13.84 -0.40
C PHE A 74 -17.65 -14.82 -1.56
N GLY A 75 -16.76 -15.80 -1.75
CA GLY A 75 -16.94 -16.90 -2.69
C GLY A 75 -16.53 -16.57 -4.13
N GLU A 76 -15.74 -15.51 -4.35
CA GLU A 76 -15.18 -15.22 -5.66
C GLU A 76 -14.10 -16.25 -6.06
N VAL A 77 -13.99 -16.50 -7.36
CA VAL A 77 -12.90 -17.28 -7.93
C VAL A 77 -11.70 -16.35 -8.14
N VAL A 78 -10.68 -16.50 -7.29
CA VAL A 78 -9.43 -15.72 -7.32
C VAL A 78 -8.34 -16.57 -7.99
N SER A 79 -7.53 -15.95 -8.85
CA SER A 79 -6.44 -16.65 -9.55
C SER A 79 -5.22 -16.79 -8.66
N CYS A 80 -4.57 -17.95 -8.63
CA CYS A 80 -3.29 -18.16 -7.97
C CYS A 80 -2.10 -17.40 -8.58
N GLN A 81 -2.33 -16.65 -9.67
CA GLN A 81 -1.36 -15.68 -10.19
C GLN A 81 -1.44 -14.34 -9.47
N GLU A 82 -2.54 -14.06 -8.76
CA GLU A 82 -2.63 -12.92 -7.86
C GLU A 82 -1.69 -13.17 -6.68
N SER A 83 -0.97 -12.14 -6.26
CA SER A 83 -0.02 -12.20 -5.17
C SER A 83 -0.20 -11.01 -4.25
N ILE A 84 0.17 -11.19 -2.98
CA ILE A 84 0.24 -10.09 -2.02
C ILE A 84 1.65 -9.50 -2.14
N PRO A 85 1.80 -8.25 -2.60
CA PRO A 85 3.12 -7.66 -2.80
C PRO A 85 3.68 -7.18 -1.46
N VAL A 86 4.31 -8.05 -0.69
CA VAL A 86 4.90 -7.72 0.63
C VAL A 86 6.29 -7.09 0.42
N PRO A 87 6.59 -5.91 1.01
CA PRO A 87 7.93 -5.31 0.90
C PRO A 87 8.96 -6.11 1.70
N GLU A 88 10.24 -5.93 1.35
CA GLU A 88 11.34 -6.54 2.09
C GLU A 88 11.47 -5.93 3.49
N PRO A 89 11.90 -6.71 4.50
CA PRO A 89 12.18 -6.19 5.83
C PRO A 89 13.24 -5.09 5.81
N VAL A 90 13.02 -4.04 6.60
CA VAL A 90 13.96 -2.94 6.76
C VAL A 90 15.21 -3.46 7.49
N GLN A 91 16.38 -3.29 6.87
CA GLN A 91 17.67 -3.62 7.45
C GLN A 91 18.46 -2.35 7.75
N ARG A 92 18.91 -2.20 8.99
CA ARG A 92 19.77 -1.09 9.41
C ARG A 92 21.18 -1.26 8.85
N SER A 93 21.71 -0.23 8.20
CA SER A 93 23.16 -0.13 8.03
C SER A 93 23.76 0.45 9.32
N GLY A 94 24.91 -0.06 9.76
CA GLY A 94 25.49 0.27 11.08
C GLY A 94 25.88 1.76 11.27
N GLN A 95 25.70 2.61 10.26
CA GLN A 95 26.05 4.03 10.27
C GLN A 95 24.85 4.96 10.55
N ASP A 96 23.62 4.44 10.60
CA ASP A 96 22.38 5.25 10.46
C ASP A 96 21.67 5.60 11.78
N SER A 97 22.39 5.65 12.91
CA SER A 97 21.75 5.78 14.24
C SER A 97 21.61 7.21 14.78
N GLN A 98 22.05 8.25 14.05
CA GLN A 98 22.25 9.58 14.64
C GLN A 98 21.29 10.69 14.18
N SER A 99 20.47 10.46 13.15
CA SER A 99 19.74 11.55 12.48
C SER A 99 18.23 11.57 12.73
N TYR A 100 17.68 10.61 13.47
CA TYR A 100 16.24 10.45 13.64
C TYR A 100 15.89 10.06 15.09
N PRO A 101 14.81 10.59 15.70
CA PRO A 101 14.34 10.12 16.99
C PRO A 101 13.87 8.68 16.88
N ASN A 102 14.53 7.77 17.60
CA ASN A 102 14.11 6.38 17.75
C ASN A 102 13.90 5.57 16.44
N PRO A 103 14.84 5.58 15.47
CA PRO A 103 14.75 4.78 14.24
C PRO A 103 14.51 3.30 14.52
N GLY A 104 15.06 2.80 15.62
CA GLY A 104 14.86 1.42 16.02
C GLY A 104 13.40 1.07 16.29
N ALA A 105 12.65 1.95 16.97
CA ALA A 105 11.25 1.65 17.25
C ALA A 105 10.39 1.69 15.98
N VAL A 106 10.62 2.63 15.06
CA VAL A 106 9.90 2.66 13.77
C VAL A 106 10.18 1.40 12.97
N GLU A 107 11.45 1.02 12.83
CA GLU A 107 11.86 -0.20 12.14
C GLU A 107 11.27 -1.46 12.77
N ASP A 108 11.30 -1.58 14.10
CA ASP A 108 10.75 -2.74 14.81
C ASP A 108 9.25 -2.89 14.53
N ARG A 109 8.50 -1.78 14.50
CA ARG A 109 7.07 -1.78 14.18
C ARG A 109 6.79 -2.07 12.72
N LEU A 110 7.58 -1.50 11.80
CA LEU A 110 7.48 -1.82 10.37
C LEU A 110 7.78 -3.29 10.10
N ASN A 111 8.88 -3.82 10.64
CA ASN A 111 9.25 -5.22 10.45
C ASN A 111 8.23 -6.18 11.09
N ALA A 112 7.61 -5.81 12.21
CA ALA A 112 6.49 -6.56 12.78
C ALA A 112 5.27 -6.57 11.85
N ALA A 113 4.91 -5.43 11.23
CA ALA A 113 3.85 -5.38 10.22
C ALA A 113 4.18 -6.25 9.00
N ILE A 114 5.39 -6.10 8.46
CA ILE A 114 5.88 -6.84 7.28
C ILE A 114 5.83 -8.35 7.54
N GLN A 115 6.24 -8.81 8.72
CA GLN A 115 6.15 -10.23 9.06
C GLN A 115 4.70 -10.74 9.09
N LEU A 116 3.75 -9.96 9.60
CA LEU A 116 2.33 -10.33 9.60
C LEU A 116 1.75 -10.39 8.18
N LEU A 117 2.21 -9.50 7.30
CA LEU A 117 1.86 -9.52 5.87
C LEU A 117 2.47 -10.71 5.14
N HIS A 118 3.71 -11.08 5.46
CA HIS A 118 4.32 -12.32 4.98
C HIS A 118 3.52 -13.53 5.43
N ASN A 119 3.11 -13.62 6.69
CA ASN A 119 2.28 -14.74 7.16
C ASN A 119 0.98 -14.85 6.34
N SER A 120 0.31 -13.72 6.05
CA SER A 120 -0.86 -13.70 5.18
C SER A 120 -0.54 -14.14 3.74
N ALA A 121 0.59 -13.69 3.18
CA ALA A 121 1.03 -14.07 1.83
C ALA A 121 1.41 -15.56 1.75
N ASP A 122 2.06 -16.10 2.76
CA ASP A 122 2.44 -17.50 2.85
C ASP A 122 1.22 -18.41 2.91
N LEU A 123 0.18 -18.01 3.65
CA LEU A 123 -1.10 -18.72 3.67
C LEU A 123 -1.73 -18.77 2.27
N TRP A 124 -1.68 -17.66 1.52
CA TRP A 124 -2.15 -17.66 0.13
C TRP A 124 -1.31 -18.57 -0.78
N ASN A 125 0.02 -18.52 -0.62
CA ASN A 125 0.93 -19.39 -1.37
C ASN A 125 0.71 -20.87 -1.05
N ILE A 126 0.42 -21.23 0.20
CA ILE A 126 0.08 -22.60 0.62
C ILE A 126 -1.20 -23.04 -0.10
N GLU A 127 -2.26 -22.23 -0.05
CA GLU A 127 -3.52 -22.54 -0.74
C GLU A 127 -3.34 -22.74 -2.24
N CYS A 128 -2.47 -21.94 -2.86
CA CYS A 128 -2.21 -22.02 -4.29
C CYS A 128 -1.30 -23.18 -4.73
N ASN A 129 -0.61 -23.82 -3.80
CA ASN A 129 0.19 -25.00 -4.05
C ASN A 129 -0.55 -26.31 -3.74
N ASP A 130 -1.68 -26.25 -3.03
CA ASP A 130 -2.49 -27.41 -2.74
C ASP A 130 -3.51 -27.68 -3.86
N ASP A 131 -3.58 -28.94 -4.31
CA ASP A 131 -4.55 -29.40 -5.31
C ASP A 131 -5.94 -29.53 -4.68
N ARG A 132 -6.59 -28.39 -4.43
CA ARG A 132 -7.99 -28.31 -3.99
C ARG A 132 -8.83 -27.39 -4.88
N PRO A 133 -10.11 -27.73 -5.11
CA PRO A 133 -10.98 -26.95 -6.00
C PRO A 133 -11.45 -25.62 -5.38
N PHE A 134 -11.33 -25.44 -4.06
CA PHE A 134 -11.74 -24.23 -3.35
C PHE A 134 -10.90 -24.03 -2.09
N VAL A 135 -10.67 -22.78 -1.72
CA VAL A 135 -10.06 -22.40 -0.44
C VAL A 135 -11.09 -22.57 0.69
N PRO A 136 -10.78 -23.28 1.79
CA PRO A 136 -11.68 -23.40 2.93
C PRO A 136 -11.96 -22.05 3.59
N LEU A 137 -13.20 -21.81 4.01
CA LEU A 137 -13.57 -20.54 4.68
C LEU A 137 -12.76 -20.28 5.96
N SER A 138 -12.39 -21.33 6.70
CA SER A 138 -11.51 -21.21 7.87
C SER A 138 -10.14 -20.64 7.48
N MET A 139 -9.57 -21.10 6.38
CA MET A 139 -8.29 -20.62 5.88
C MET A 139 -8.38 -19.17 5.43
N ALA A 140 -9.41 -18.83 4.64
CA ALA A 140 -9.59 -17.47 4.16
C ALA A 140 -9.75 -16.46 5.32
N ARG A 141 -10.43 -16.87 6.40
CA ARG A 141 -10.56 -16.06 7.62
C ARG A 141 -9.23 -15.89 8.36
N GLU A 142 -8.42 -16.93 8.42
CA GLU A 142 -7.11 -16.89 9.05
C GLU A 142 -6.13 -16.00 8.26
N GLY A 143 -6.11 -16.13 6.93
CA GLY A 143 -5.33 -15.24 6.05
C GLY A 143 -5.73 -13.77 6.21
N ARG A 144 -7.05 -13.48 6.22
CA ARG A 144 -7.57 -12.14 6.50
C ARG A 144 -7.16 -11.63 7.88
N ALA A 145 -7.22 -12.49 8.90
CA ALA A 145 -6.86 -12.13 10.27
C ALA A 145 -5.37 -11.78 10.38
N ALA A 146 -4.49 -12.53 9.71
CA ALA A 146 -3.06 -12.22 9.63
C ALA A 146 -2.81 -10.85 8.98
N ALA A 147 -3.47 -10.55 7.86
CA ALA A 147 -3.38 -9.24 7.21
C ALA A 147 -3.89 -8.10 8.09
N LEU A 148 -5.01 -8.32 8.80
CA LEU A 148 -5.59 -7.32 9.71
C LEU A 148 -4.71 -7.05 10.93
N ALA A 149 -3.99 -8.06 11.43
CA ALA A 149 -3.09 -7.92 12.57
C ALA A 149 -1.97 -6.90 12.31
N ALA A 150 -1.58 -6.68 11.04
CA ALA A 150 -0.58 -5.68 10.68
C ALA A 150 -1.05 -4.22 10.94
N SER A 151 -2.35 -3.96 11.12
CA SER A 151 -2.86 -2.59 11.30
C SER A 151 -2.32 -1.92 12.55
N GLY A 152 -2.16 -2.67 13.64
CA GLY A 152 -1.59 -2.16 14.90
C GLY A 152 -0.17 -1.65 14.69
N PRO A 153 0.79 -2.52 14.31
CA PRO A 153 2.16 -2.11 14.07
C PRO A 153 2.32 -1.02 12.99
N LEU A 154 1.53 -1.05 11.91
CA LEU A 154 1.54 0.02 10.90
C LEU A 154 1.12 1.38 11.47
N SER A 155 0.08 1.41 12.30
CA SER A 155 -0.38 2.64 12.94
C SER A 155 0.62 3.18 13.96
N GLU A 156 1.28 2.29 14.71
CA GLU A 156 2.32 2.65 15.67
C GLU A 156 3.58 3.17 14.97
N ALA A 157 4.01 2.53 13.88
CA ALA A 157 5.11 3.02 13.05
C ALA A 157 4.79 4.43 12.51
N ALA A 158 3.61 4.62 11.93
CA ALA A 158 3.17 5.91 11.43
C ALA A 158 3.12 6.98 12.54
N ALA A 159 2.68 6.63 13.75
CA ALA A 159 2.65 7.55 14.88
C ALA A 159 4.07 7.99 15.27
N LEU A 160 4.99 7.04 15.45
CA LEU A 160 6.40 7.31 15.76
C LEU A 160 7.08 8.17 14.67
N MET A 161 6.70 7.98 13.40
CA MET A 161 7.17 8.80 12.27
C MET A 161 6.77 10.28 12.34
N ASN A 162 5.69 10.58 13.07
CA ASN A 162 5.15 11.93 13.22
C ASN A 162 5.41 12.53 14.61
N GLU A 163 6.16 11.86 15.48
CA GLU A 163 6.56 12.44 16.78
C GLU A 163 7.66 13.50 16.59
N PRO A 164 7.53 14.70 17.20
CA PRO A 164 8.48 15.80 17.05
C PRO A 164 9.79 15.64 17.83
#